data_AF-A0A2G2XC73-F1
#
_entry.id   AF-A0A2G2XC73-F1
#
_cell.length_a   1.000
_cell.length_b   1.000
_cell.length_c   1.000
_cell.angle_alpha   90.00
_cell.angle_beta   90.00
_cell.angle_gamma   90.00
#
_symmetry.space_group_name_H-M   'P 1'
#
loop_
_entity.id
_entity.type
_entity.pdbx_description
1 polymer ?
#
loop_
_entity_poly.entity_id
_entity_poly.type
_entity_poly.pdbx_seq_one_letter_code
_entity_poly.pdbx_strand_id
1 'polypeptide(L)'
;MMFELLRFLLSVNCTSLSSKGGLYILHGFLEQVVNRISEQIVGELYFDQTPDAVSRGIIGLCSDASAGLFYAYDQNSIFQVSVNDEGRDMWKVYLNLKEYAAALASCRDAMQRDQVYLVQAEAAFVAKEFLRAASFYAKINYVLSFEEISLKFISIGEQDALRTFLLRKLDSLSKDEKCQITMISTWATELYLDKINRLLLEDDGALDSNNTEYQSLIKEFRAFLSDCKDVLDEATTMKLLESYGRVDELVFFASLKEQYEIVLHHYIQAPLTVPCTTIGGTYNPEVGRTWTEV
;
A
#
# COMPACT_ATOMS: atom_id res chain seq x y z
N MET A 1 32.97 11.91 14.77
CA MET A 1 33.48 13.00 15.62
C MET A 1 32.85 13.00 17.01
N MET A 2 31.53 12.77 17.13
CA MET A 2 30.87 12.67 18.44
C MET A 2 31.27 11.42 19.26
N PHE A 3 31.62 10.30 18.60
CA PHE A 3 32.21 9.12 19.27
C PHE A 3 33.56 9.38 19.96
N GLU A 4 34.37 10.31 19.44
CA GLU A 4 35.60 10.75 20.11
C GLU A 4 35.33 11.80 21.19
N LEU A 5 34.37 12.70 20.98
CA LEU A 5 33.96 13.67 22.01
C LEU A 5 33.29 12.98 23.21
N LEU A 6 32.51 11.92 22.99
CA LEU A 6 31.91 11.12 24.06
C LEU A 6 32.99 10.36 24.83
N ARG A 7 33.99 9.78 24.14
CA ARG A 7 35.18 9.20 24.78
C ARG A 7 35.97 10.21 25.63
N PHE A 8 36.02 11.48 25.21
CA PHE A 8 36.72 12.53 25.94
C PHE A 8 35.94 13.02 27.17
N LEU A 9 34.60 13.06 27.10
CA LEU A 9 33.72 13.41 28.24
C LEU A 9 33.53 12.24 29.24
N LEU A 10 33.75 10.99 28.82
CA LEU A 10 33.70 9.78 29.68
C LEU A 10 34.94 9.63 30.59
N SER A 11 35.87 10.59 30.61
CA SER A 11 37.10 10.55 31.41
C SER A 11 36.90 10.75 32.93
N VAL A 12 35.67 10.96 33.41
CA VAL A 12 35.41 11.15 34.84
C VAL A 12 34.24 10.25 35.27
N ASN A 13 34.56 9.09 35.83
CA ASN A 13 33.64 8.14 36.50
C ASN A 13 32.57 7.41 35.67
N CYS A 14 32.61 7.42 34.34
CA CYS A 14 31.65 6.66 33.52
C CYS A 14 32.26 5.37 32.98
N THR A 15 31.64 4.23 33.32
CA THR A 15 31.91 2.95 32.64
C THR A 15 30.83 2.73 31.58
N SER A 16 31.23 2.30 30.38
CA SER A 16 30.31 2.07 29.26
C SER A 16 30.49 0.68 28.67
N LEU A 17 29.39 0.02 28.32
CA LEU A 17 29.36 -1.32 27.76
C LEU A 17 28.58 -1.31 26.45
N SER A 18 29.07 -2.02 25.42
CA SER A 18 28.41 -2.05 24.11
C SER A 18 27.86 -3.44 23.82
N SER A 19 26.59 -3.51 23.44
CA SER A 19 25.96 -4.69 22.85
C SER A 19 25.75 -4.50 21.34
N LYS A 20 25.05 -5.44 20.69
CA LYS A 20 24.80 -5.39 19.24
C LYS A 20 23.90 -4.20 18.85
N GLY A 21 22.85 -3.91 19.63
CA GLY A 21 21.89 -2.82 19.37
C GLY A 21 21.95 -1.64 20.37
N GLY A 22 22.58 -1.81 21.52
CA GLY A 22 22.60 -0.81 22.61
C GLY A 22 24.00 -0.44 23.11
N LEU A 23 24.12 0.75 23.68
CA LEU A 23 25.25 1.25 24.44
C LEU A 23 24.76 1.58 25.85
N TYR A 24 25.28 0.86 26.84
CA TYR A 24 24.97 1.05 28.25
C TYR A 24 25.99 2.02 28.83
N ILE A 25 25.51 3.10 29.45
CA ILE A 25 26.35 4.12 30.06
C ILE A 25 25.97 4.20 31.54
N LEU A 26 26.94 3.96 32.43
CA LEU A 26 26.79 4.22 33.85
C LEU A 26 27.22 5.64 34.17
N HIS A 27 26.33 6.39 34.81
CA HIS A 27 26.64 7.69 35.40
C HIS A 27 26.15 7.72 36.86
N GLY A 28 27.05 7.45 37.81
CA GLY A 28 26.73 7.40 39.23
C GLY A 28 25.81 6.22 39.58
N PHE A 29 24.55 6.50 39.94
CA PHE A 29 23.53 5.50 40.30
C PHE A 29 22.57 5.15 39.15
N LEU A 30 22.77 5.76 37.98
CA LEU A 30 21.88 5.64 36.82
C LEU A 30 22.54 4.80 35.74
N GLU A 31 21.84 3.76 35.29
CA GLU A 31 22.19 3.05 34.07
C GLU A 31 21.29 3.55 32.94
N GLN A 32 21.90 4.21 31.96
CA GLN A 32 21.22 4.66 30.75
C GLN A 32 21.51 3.70 29.62
N VAL A 33 20.44 3.20 28.98
CA VAL A 33 20.53 2.38 27.78
C VAL A 33 20.32 3.28 26.57
N VAL A 34 21.38 3.50 25.79
CA VAL A 34 21.34 4.32 24.59
C VAL A 34 21.27 3.41 23.36
N ASN A 35 20.33 3.67 22.45
CA ASN A 35 20.30 2.95 21.17
C ASN A 35 21.49 3.40 20.29
N ARG A 36 22.22 2.45 19.70
CA ARG A 36 23.41 2.79 18.88
C ARG A 36 23.07 3.48 17.57
N ILE A 37 21.84 3.34 17.08
CA ILE A 37 21.40 3.83 15.77
C ILE A 37 20.73 5.20 15.90
N SER A 38 19.84 5.39 16.89
CA SER A 38 19.19 6.70 17.09
C SER A 38 19.94 7.63 18.06
N GLU A 39 20.94 7.13 18.78
CA GLU A 39 21.65 7.86 19.84
C GLU A 39 20.72 8.37 20.96
N GLN A 40 19.51 7.83 21.07
CA GLN A 40 18.52 8.20 22.08
C GLN A 40 18.54 7.22 23.26
N ILE A 41 18.25 7.75 24.45
CA ILE A 41 18.08 6.96 25.68
C ILE A 41 16.76 6.19 25.56
N VAL A 42 16.85 4.86 25.49
CA VAL A 42 15.72 3.92 25.38
C VAL A 42 15.16 3.57 26.77
N GLY A 43 15.98 3.64 27.80
CA GLY A 43 15.57 3.36 29.17
C GLY A 43 16.59 3.87 30.20
N GLU A 44 16.07 4.22 31.36
CA GLU A 44 16.85 4.54 32.56
C GLU A 44 16.49 3.53 33.64
N LEU A 45 17.48 2.80 34.15
CA LEU A 45 17.31 1.91 35.29
C LEU A 45 17.82 2.63 36.54
N TYR A 46 16.94 2.72 37.52
CA TYR A 46 17.24 3.19 38.86
C TYR A 46 17.43 1.96 39.74
N PHE A 47 18.61 1.84 40.35
CA PHE A 47 18.86 0.77 41.31
C PHE A 47 18.28 1.19 42.66
N ASP A 48 17.29 0.43 43.12
CA ASP A 48 16.55 0.72 44.34
C ASP A 48 17.48 0.71 45.56
N GLN A 49 17.50 1.82 46.28
CA GLN A 49 18.21 1.94 47.55
C GLN A 49 17.35 1.23 48.61
N THR A 50 17.78 0.05 49.06
CA THR A 50 17.28 -0.45 50.35
C THR A 50 17.80 0.49 51.45
N PRO A 51 16.95 0.97 52.39
CA PRO A 51 17.35 2.01 53.36
C PRO A 51 18.47 1.62 54.33
N ASP A 52 18.86 0.34 54.34
CA ASP A 52 19.77 -0.25 55.34
C ASP A 52 21.11 -0.73 54.76
N ALA A 53 21.36 -0.53 53.46
CA ALA A 53 22.65 -0.90 52.86
C ALA A 53 23.46 0.36 52.55
N VAL A 54 24.74 0.34 52.95
CA VAL A 54 25.79 1.27 52.49
C VAL A 54 26.12 0.96 51.01
N SER A 55 25.11 0.92 50.14
CA SER A 55 25.28 0.74 48.71
C SER A 55 25.80 2.05 48.11
N ARG A 56 27.12 2.24 48.22
CA ARG A 56 27.83 3.04 47.21
C ARG A 56 27.43 2.42 45.86
N GLY A 57 26.86 3.22 44.98
CA GLY A 57 26.25 2.79 43.73
C GLY A 57 27.13 1.88 42.88
N ILE A 58 26.56 1.38 41.79
CA ILE A 58 27.24 0.43 40.90
C ILE A 58 28.62 0.95 40.50
N ILE A 59 29.63 0.10 40.71
CA ILE A 59 31.03 0.44 40.50
C ILE A 59 31.40 0.30 39.03
N GLY A 60 30.82 -0.69 38.34
CA GLY A 60 31.09 -0.91 36.93
C GLY A 60 30.19 -1.95 36.27
N LEU A 61 30.23 -1.94 34.93
CA LEU A 61 29.66 -2.94 34.05
C LEU A 61 30.76 -3.85 33.49
N CYS A 62 30.49 -5.14 33.34
CA CYS A 62 31.33 -6.06 32.60
C CYS A 62 30.48 -6.96 31.68
N SER A 63 31.08 -7.44 30.60
CA SER A 63 30.44 -8.36 29.65
C SER A 63 31.21 -9.66 29.57
N ASP A 64 30.51 -10.79 29.61
CA ASP A 64 31.06 -12.06 29.16
C ASP A 64 30.78 -12.23 27.66
N ALA A 65 31.83 -12.05 26.84
CA ALA A 65 31.74 -12.17 25.38
C ALA A 65 31.42 -13.60 24.92
N SER A 66 31.70 -14.61 25.75
CA SER A 66 31.51 -16.03 25.43
C SER A 66 30.06 -16.45 25.66
N ALA A 67 29.46 -15.95 26.75
CA ALA A 67 28.05 -16.20 27.08
C ALA A 67 27.09 -15.15 26.49
N GLY A 68 27.60 -14.01 26.03
CA GLY A 68 26.77 -12.89 25.56
C GLY A 68 25.97 -12.23 26.68
N LEU A 69 26.46 -12.34 27.93
CA LEU A 69 25.79 -11.83 29.13
C LEU A 69 26.47 -10.56 29.62
N PHE A 70 25.66 -9.68 30.19
CA PHE A 70 26.11 -8.43 30.76
C PHE A 70 25.87 -8.46 32.27
N TYR A 71 26.83 -7.93 33.02
CA TYR A 71 26.79 -7.90 34.47
C TYR A 71 27.09 -6.50 34.96
N ALA A 72 26.39 -6.10 36.01
CA ALA A 72 26.66 -4.91 36.79
C ALA A 72 27.08 -5.36 38.20
N TYR A 73 28.05 -4.70 38.81
CA TYR A 73 28.50 -5.08 40.15
C TYR A 73 28.64 -3.87 41.08
N ASP A 74 28.26 -4.08 42.33
CA ASP A 74 28.52 -3.16 43.44
C ASP A 74 29.63 -3.75 44.35
N GLN A 75 29.80 -3.21 45.56
CA GLN A 75 30.84 -3.69 46.49
C GLN A 75 30.57 -5.11 47.03
N ASN A 76 29.30 -5.52 47.08
CA ASN A 76 28.82 -6.69 47.82
C ASN A 76 27.90 -7.63 46.98
N SER A 77 27.52 -7.25 45.77
CA SER A 77 26.48 -7.88 44.94
C SER A 77 26.85 -7.79 43.45
N ILE A 78 26.48 -8.84 42.71
CA ILE A 78 26.59 -8.89 41.25
C ILE A 78 25.18 -9.08 40.68
N PHE A 79 24.80 -8.20 39.76
CA PHE A 79 23.53 -8.22 39.05
C PHE A 79 23.78 -8.67 37.61
N GLN A 80 22.97 -9.61 37.13
CA GLN A 80 22.96 -9.96 35.72
C GLN A 80 21.98 -9.05 34.98
N VAL A 81 22.48 -8.27 34.01
CA VAL A 81 21.67 -7.45 33.12
C VAL A 81 21.21 -8.35 31.96
N SER A 82 19.95 -8.79 32.02
CA SER A 82 19.34 -9.53 30.93
C SER A 82 18.78 -8.57 29.89
N VAL A 83 19.38 -8.59 28.70
CA VAL A 83 18.88 -7.81 27.58
C VAL A 83 17.87 -8.64 26.83
N ASN A 84 16.60 -8.46 27.19
CA ASN A 84 15.51 -9.18 26.55
C ASN A 84 15.13 -8.50 25.23
N ASP A 85 15.56 -9.13 24.13
CA ASP A 85 15.12 -8.85 22.75
C ASP A 85 15.30 -7.39 22.27
N GLU A 86 16.56 -6.96 22.12
CA GLU A 86 16.94 -5.64 21.58
C GLU A 86 16.28 -5.30 20.23
N GLY A 87 15.92 -6.32 19.46
CA GLY A 87 15.29 -6.17 18.15
C GLY A 87 13.80 -5.86 18.20
N ARG A 88 13.14 -6.04 19.36
CA ARG A 88 11.67 -5.97 19.47
C ARG A 88 11.10 -4.62 19.06
N ASP A 89 11.70 -3.54 19.53
CA ASP A 89 11.24 -2.16 19.29
C ASP A 89 12.11 -1.41 18.27
N MET A 90 13.03 -2.11 17.60
CA MET A 90 13.94 -1.50 16.63
C MET A 90 13.19 -0.85 15.46
N TRP A 91 12.03 -1.40 15.08
CA TRP A 91 11.17 -0.81 14.04
C TRP A 91 10.67 0.60 14.41
N LYS A 92 10.39 0.89 15.70
CA LYS A 92 9.98 2.22 16.17
C LYS A 92 11.12 3.23 16.03
N VAL A 93 12.34 2.77 16.29
CA VAL A 93 13.55 3.59 16.18
C VAL A 93 13.77 3.99 14.72
N TYR A 94 13.73 3.03 13.80
CA TYR A 94 13.82 3.33 12.36
C TYR A 94 12.65 4.18 11.86
N LEU A 95 11.46 3.99 12.42
CA LEU A 95 10.29 4.81 12.08
C LEU A 95 10.49 6.28 12.46
N ASN A 96 11.04 6.55 13.64
CA ASN A 96 11.39 7.90 14.08
C ASN A 96 12.46 8.55 13.19
N LEU A 97 13.39 7.74 12.68
CA LEU A 97 14.42 8.18 11.73
C LEU A 97 13.88 8.34 10.29
N LYS A 98 12.60 8.04 10.04
CA LYS A 98 11.96 8.01 8.70
C LYS A 98 12.63 7.01 7.73
N GLU A 99 13.37 6.05 8.27
CA GLU A 99 14.03 4.95 7.58
C GLU A 99 13.03 3.79 7.41
N TYR A 100 12.00 4.00 6.58
CA TYR A 100 10.86 3.09 6.56
C TYR A 100 11.19 1.67 6.04
N ALA A 101 12.14 1.55 5.11
CA ALA A 101 12.57 0.26 4.59
C ALA A 101 13.23 -0.60 5.69
N ALA A 102 14.12 0.02 6.48
CA ALA A 102 14.74 -0.62 7.63
C ALA A 102 13.72 -0.93 8.75
N ALA A 103 12.74 -0.05 8.95
CA ALA A 103 11.64 -0.28 9.89
C ALA A 103 10.83 -1.53 9.49
N LEU A 104 10.40 -1.63 8.24
CA LEU A 104 9.63 -2.78 7.74
C LEU A 104 10.43 -4.08 7.80
N ALA A 105 11.74 -4.03 7.53
CA ALA A 105 12.62 -5.19 7.66
C ALA A 105 12.79 -5.65 9.12
N SER A 106 12.61 -4.75 10.08
CA SER A 106 12.69 -5.03 11.51
C SER A 106 11.35 -5.43 12.14
N CYS A 107 10.23 -5.26 11.42
CA CYS A 107 8.91 -5.67 11.90
C CYS A 107 8.75 -7.19 11.86
N ARG A 108 8.23 -7.76 12.95
CA ARG A 108 7.91 -9.20 13.04
C ARG A 108 6.42 -9.44 12.80
N ASP A 109 5.58 -8.58 13.37
CA ASP A 109 4.13 -8.75 13.35
C ASP A 109 3.46 -7.94 12.23
N ALA A 110 2.29 -8.40 11.79
CA ALA A 110 1.47 -7.66 10.84
C ALA A 110 1.01 -6.31 11.41
N MET A 111 0.64 -6.25 12.69
CA MET A 111 0.28 -4.99 13.36
C MET A 111 1.43 -3.97 13.38
N GLN A 112 2.68 -4.43 13.55
CA GLN A 112 3.84 -3.53 13.50
C GLN A 112 4.03 -2.96 12.08
N ARG A 113 3.88 -3.82 11.05
CA ARG A 113 3.95 -3.38 9.64
C ARG A 113 2.84 -2.38 9.33
N ASP A 114 1.63 -2.61 9.80
CA ASP A 114 0.50 -1.69 9.63
C ASP A 114 0.78 -0.32 10.26
N GLN A 115 1.40 -0.27 11.44
CA GLN A 115 1.80 0.99 12.08
C GLN A 115 2.85 1.75 11.27
N VAL A 116 3.82 1.06 10.68
CA VAL A 116 4.81 1.68 9.78
C VAL A 116 4.13 2.22 8.52
N TYR A 117 3.25 1.42 7.88
CA TYR A 117 2.50 1.87 6.71
C TYR A 117 1.56 3.04 7.02
N LEU A 118 0.96 3.08 8.20
CA LEU A 118 0.13 4.20 8.65
C LEU A 118 0.94 5.49 8.66
N VAL A 119 2.09 5.49 9.31
CA VAL A 119 2.94 6.70 9.40
C VAL A 119 3.47 7.10 8.03
N GLN A 120 3.82 6.14 7.16
CA GLN A 120 4.17 6.43 5.76
C GLN A 120 3.00 7.07 4.98
N ALA A 121 1.80 6.52 5.13
CA ALA A 121 0.61 6.99 4.44
C ALA A 121 0.22 8.39 4.91
N GLU A 122 0.23 8.64 6.21
CA GLU A 122 -0.03 9.97 6.79
C GLU A 122 1.02 11.00 6.34
N ALA A 123 2.30 10.64 6.30
CA ALA A 123 3.34 11.53 5.79
C ALA A 123 3.11 11.91 4.32
N ALA A 124 2.77 10.94 3.47
CA ALA A 124 2.42 11.18 2.07
C ALA A 124 1.12 11.99 1.93
N PHE A 125 0.15 11.77 2.81
CA PHE A 125 -1.12 12.48 2.82
C PHE A 125 -0.95 13.97 3.18
N VAL A 126 -0.13 14.28 4.19
CA VAL A 126 0.25 15.66 4.53
C VAL A 126 1.03 16.32 3.39
N ALA A 127 1.87 15.56 2.68
CA ALA A 127 2.57 16.02 1.49
C ALA A 127 1.67 16.20 0.25
N LYS A 128 0.36 15.91 0.36
CA LYS A 128 -0.62 15.91 -0.75
C LYS A 128 -0.30 14.92 -1.87
N GLU A 129 0.53 13.91 -1.60
CA GLU A 129 0.81 12.82 -2.51
C GLU A 129 -0.25 11.71 -2.36
N PHE A 130 -1.51 12.02 -2.66
CA PHE A 130 -2.65 11.18 -2.33
C PHE A 130 -2.62 9.78 -2.97
N LEU A 131 -2.13 9.65 -4.20
CA LEU A 131 -1.97 8.35 -4.89
C LEU A 131 -0.97 7.42 -4.16
N ARG A 132 0.12 8.00 -3.65
CA ARG A 132 1.12 7.24 -2.88
C ARG A 132 0.57 6.87 -1.51
N ALA A 133 -0.12 7.80 -0.85
CA ALA A 133 -0.81 7.55 0.41
C ALA A 133 -1.82 6.40 0.27
N ALA A 134 -2.65 6.41 -0.78
CA ALA A 134 -3.62 5.35 -1.10
C ALA A 134 -2.96 3.97 -1.22
N SER A 135 -1.81 3.90 -1.90
CA SER A 135 -1.05 2.66 -2.07
C SER A 135 -0.51 2.10 -0.74
N PHE A 136 -0.16 2.95 0.22
CA PHE A 136 0.27 2.53 1.56
C PHE A 136 -0.92 2.16 2.44
N TYR A 137 -1.99 2.95 2.42
CA TYR A 137 -3.23 2.65 3.15
C TYR A 137 -3.83 1.30 2.76
N ALA A 138 -3.76 0.93 1.48
CA ALA A 138 -4.27 -0.37 1.00
C ALA A 138 -3.60 -1.58 1.68
N LYS A 139 -2.33 -1.43 2.12
CA LYS A 139 -1.57 -2.49 2.78
C LYS A 139 -1.94 -2.69 4.25
N ILE A 140 -2.67 -1.74 4.85
CA ILE A 140 -3.11 -1.80 6.24
C ILE A 140 -4.35 -2.68 6.34
N ASN A 141 -4.38 -3.59 7.32
CA ASN A 141 -5.48 -4.54 7.50
C ASN A 141 -6.15 -4.45 8.87
N TYR A 142 -5.40 -4.08 9.92
CA TYR A 142 -5.86 -4.18 11.31
C TYR A 142 -5.96 -2.83 12.02
N VAL A 143 -5.04 -1.90 11.72
CA VAL A 143 -4.93 -0.65 12.50
C VAL A 143 -6.03 0.36 12.14
N LEU A 144 -6.41 0.42 10.86
CA LEU A 144 -7.50 1.26 10.38
C LEU A 144 -8.49 0.40 9.62
N SER A 145 -9.77 0.74 9.76
CA SER A 145 -10.84 0.11 8.99
C SER A 145 -10.86 0.64 7.55
N PHE A 146 -11.41 -0.18 6.66
CA PHE A 146 -11.63 0.20 5.25
C PHE A 146 -12.47 1.47 5.11
N GLU A 147 -13.50 1.60 5.95
CA GLU A 147 -14.42 2.76 5.94
C GLU A 147 -13.69 4.04 6.35
N GLU A 148 -12.92 4.01 7.44
CA GLU A 148 -12.16 5.17 7.90
C GLU A 148 -11.20 5.70 6.82
N ILE A 149 -10.50 4.81 6.13
CA ILE A 149 -9.60 5.20 5.03
C ILE A 149 -10.39 5.77 3.85
N SER A 150 -11.50 5.12 3.48
CA SER A 150 -12.33 5.57 2.36
C SER A 150 -12.92 6.95 2.62
N LEU A 151 -13.45 7.18 3.83
CA LEU A 151 -13.99 8.48 4.26
C LEU A 151 -12.94 9.59 4.23
N LYS A 152 -11.66 9.30 4.56
CA LYS A 152 -10.58 10.28 4.44
C LYS A 152 -10.48 10.81 3.00
N PHE A 153 -10.43 9.94 1.99
CA PHE A 153 -10.33 10.37 0.59
C PHE A 153 -11.60 11.08 0.11
N ILE A 154 -12.78 10.59 0.50
CA ILE A 154 -14.06 11.23 0.16
C ILE A 154 -14.13 12.65 0.72
N SER A 155 -13.68 12.86 1.97
CA SER A 155 -13.74 14.17 2.63
C SER A 155 -12.90 15.25 1.94
N ILE A 156 -11.79 14.86 1.29
CA ILE A 156 -10.93 15.78 0.54
C ILE A 156 -11.41 15.93 -0.91
N GLY A 157 -12.23 14.98 -1.40
CA GLY A 157 -12.70 14.95 -2.79
C GLY A 157 -11.72 14.28 -3.75
N GLU A 158 -10.75 13.53 -3.25
CA GLU A 158 -9.69 12.87 -4.04
C GLU A 158 -10.15 11.49 -4.55
N GLN A 159 -10.97 11.50 -5.60
CA GLN A 159 -11.59 10.30 -6.19
C GLN A 159 -10.56 9.37 -6.86
N ASP A 160 -9.53 9.92 -7.51
CA ASP A 160 -8.49 9.13 -8.19
C ASP A 160 -7.61 8.36 -7.18
N ALA A 161 -7.33 8.98 -6.04
CA ALA A 161 -6.64 8.32 -4.93
C ALA A 161 -7.51 7.24 -4.29
N LEU A 162 -8.81 7.48 -4.11
CA LEU A 162 -9.75 6.47 -3.65
C LEU A 162 -9.78 5.27 -4.61
N ARG A 163 -9.87 5.48 -5.93
CA ARG A 163 -9.82 4.40 -6.92
C ARG A 163 -8.54 3.59 -6.78
N THR A 164 -7.39 4.25 -6.65
CA THR A 164 -6.10 3.59 -6.43
C THR A 164 -6.11 2.75 -5.15
N PHE A 165 -6.66 3.25 -4.06
CA PHE A 165 -6.80 2.51 -2.80
C PHE A 165 -7.66 1.25 -2.99
N LEU A 166 -8.82 1.37 -3.65
CA LEU A 166 -9.72 0.24 -3.91
C LEU A 166 -9.05 -0.84 -4.76
N LEU A 167 -8.40 -0.47 -5.85
CA LEU A 167 -7.70 -1.42 -6.74
C LEU A 167 -6.58 -2.16 -6.00
N ARG A 168 -5.77 -1.44 -5.23
CA ARG A 168 -4.73 -2.05 -4.40
C ARG A 168 -5.30 -2.93 -3.29
N LYS A 169 -6.48 -2.59 -2.78
CA LYS A 169 -7.17 -3.41 -1.78
C LYS A 169 -7.69 -4.70 -2.41
N LEU A 170 -8.25 -4.65 -3.62
CA LEU A 170 -8.65 -5.83 -4.39
C LEU A 170 -7.49 -6.81 -4.58
N ASP A 171 -6.30 -6.33 -4.92
CA ASP A 171 -5.09 -7.17 -5.07
C ASP A 171 -4.71 -7.91 -3.77
N SER A 172 -5.09 -7.38 -2.61
CA SER A 172 -4.77 -7.95 -1.30
C SER A 172 -5.81 -8.94 -0.77
N LEU A 173 -7.01 -8.95 -1.34
CA LEU A 173 -8.11 -9.81 -0.90
C LEU A 173 -7.96 -11.24 -1.41
N SER A 174 -8.42 -12.19 -0.61
CA SER A 174 -8.47 -13.59 -0.99
C SER A 174 -9.66 -13.86 -1.91
N LYS A 175 -9.53 -14.82 -2.83
CA LYS A 175 -10.60 -15.18 -3.78
C LYS A 175 -11.89 -15.70 -3.11
N ASP A 176 -11.80 -16.08 -1.84
CA ASP A 176 -12.93 -16.56 -1.05
C ASP A 176 -13.82 -15.41 -0.55
N GLU A 177 -13.30 -14.18 -0.48
CA GLU A 177 -14.00 -12.97 -0.02
C GLU A 177 -14.91 -12.37 -1.11
N LYS A 178 -15.68 -13.22 -1.81
CA LYS A 178 -16.47 -12.85 -2.99
C LYS A 178 -17.35 -11.62 -2.79
N CYS A 179 -18.06 -11.52 -1.66
CA CYS A 179 -18.94 -10.39 -1.37
C CYS A 179 -18.17 -9.05 -1.30
N GLN A 180 -17.00 -9.06 -0.64
CA GLN A 180 -16.17 -7.86 -0.52
C GLN A 180 -15.56 -7.49 -1.87
N ILE A 181 -15.07 -8.48 -2.62
CA ILE A 181 -14.55 -8.26 -3.97
C ILE A 181 -15.65 -7.67 -4.87
N THR A 182 -16.85 -8.26 -4.91
CA THR A 182 -17.97 -7.73 -5.71
C THR A 182 -18.28 -6.29 -5.33
N MET A 183 -18.39 -5.98 -4.03
CA MET A 183 -18.73 -4.65 -3.55
C MET A 183 -17.66 -3.61 -3.94
N ILE A 184 -16.38 -3.93 -3.72
CA ILE A 184 -15.27 -3.03 -4.07
C ILE A 184 -15.13 -2.90 -5.59
N SER A 185 -15.29 -3.98 -6.35
CA SER A 185 -15.24 -3.94 -7.82
C SER A 185 -16.39 -3.14 -8.43
N THR A 186 -17.59 -3.22 -7.85
CA THR A 186 -18.74 -2.41 -8.27
C THR A 186 -18.45 -0.94 -8.02
N TRP A 187 -17.92 -0.60 -6.84
CA TRP A 187 -17.57 0.78 -6.55
C TRP A 187 -16.42 1.31 -7.42
N ALA A 188 -15.38 0.50 -7.67
CA ALA A 188 -14.31 0.86 -8.58
C ALA A 188 -14.83 1.12 -10.00
N THR A 189 -15.80 0.33 -10.47
CA THR A 189 -16.50 0.55 -11.75
C THR A 189 -17.13 1.94 -11.79
N GLU A 190 -17.89 2.32 -10.75
CA GLU A 190 -18.49 3.66 -10.67
C GLU A 190 -17.44 4.78 -10.70
N LEU A 191 -16.31 4.62 -9.98
CA LEU A 191 -15.23 5.62 -9.97
C LEU A 191 -14.52 5.74 -11.33
N TYR A 192 -14.36 4.64 -12.07
CA TYR A 192 -13.88 4.71 -13.46
C TYR A 192 -14.84 5.51 -14.33
N LEU A 193 -16.13 5.20 -14.26
CA LEU A 193 -17.14 5.87 -15.07
C LEU A 193 -17.24 7.37 -14.75
N ASP A 194 -17.16 7.75 -13.48
CA ASP A 194 -17.12 9.17 -13.06
C ASP A 194 -15.88 9.87 -13.63
N LYS A 195 -14.69 9.28 -13.50
CA LYS A 195 -13.46 9.87 -14.05
C LYS A 195 -13.51 10.02 -15.58
N ILE A 196 -14.01 9.01 -16.29
CA ILE A 196 -14.18 9.08 -17.75
C ILE A 196 -15.15 10.22 -18.11
N ASN A 197 -16.26 10.38 -17.38
CA ASN A 197 -17.19 11.50 -17.59
C ASN A 197 -16.53 12.86 -17.34
N ARG A 198 -15.75 13.02 -16.26
CA ARG A 198 -15.03 14.26 -15.97
C ARG A 198 -14.07 14.64 -17.10
N LEU A 199 -13.27 13.68 -17.57
CA LEU A 199 -12.33 13.92 -18.68
C LEU A 199 -13.02 14.38 -19.97
N LEU A 200 -14.22 13.86 -20.27
CA LEU A 200 -15.00 14.30 -21.43
C LEU A 200 -15.58 15.72 -21.28
N LEU A 201 -15.97 16.11 -20.07
CA LEU A 201 -16.49 17.45 -19.80
C LEU A 201 -15.39 18.51 -19.80
N GLU A 202 -14.15 18.11 -19.52
CA GLU A 202 -12.97 18.98 -19.50
C GLU A 202 -12.31 19.15 -20.90
N ASP A 203 -12.80 18.45 -21.93
CA ASP A 203 -12.21 18.37 -23.28
C ASP A 203 -12.48 19.59 -24.20
N ASP A 204 -13.11 20.66 -23.70
CA ASP A 204 -13.51 21.83 -24.53
C ASP A 204 -12.32 22.74 -24.94
N GLY A 205 -11.04 22.31 -24.78
CA GLY A 205 -9.89 23.15 -25.10
C GLY A 205 -8.47 22.54 -25.17
N ALA A 206 -8.26 21.24 -24.95
CA ALA A 206 -6.91 20.64 -24.89
C ALA A 206 -6.80 19.32 -25.68
N LEU A 207 -6.93 19.41 -27.00
CA LEU A 207 -7.24 18.33 -27.95
C LEU A 207 -6.26 17.14 -28.02
N ASP A 208 -5.01 17.25 -27.54
CA ASP A 208 -4.00 16.20 -27.76
C ASP A 208 -3.63 15.42 -26.48
N SER A 209 -3.43 16.09 -25.34
CA SER A 209 -2.99 15.41 -24.10
C SER A 209 -4.14 14.67 -23.42
N ASN A 210 -5.32 15.31 -23.33
CA ASN A 210 -6.49 14.73 -22.66
C ASN A 210 -7.01 13.51 -23.41
N ASN A 211 -6.89 13.50 -24.74
CA ASN A 211 -7.23 12.35 -25.56
C ASN A 211 -6.33 11.15 -25.22
N THR A 212 -5.02 11.34 -24.98
CA THR A 212 -4.15 10.23 -24.59
C THR A 212 -4.46 9.67 -23.19
N GLU A 213 -4.75 10.55 -22.22
CA GLU A 213 -5.13 10.13 -20.87
C GLU A 213 -6.48 9.39 -20.89
N TYR A 214 -7.48 9.95 -21.58
CA TYR A 214 -8.79 9.33 -21.79
C TYR A 214 -8.68 7.94 -22.41
N GLN A 215 -7.93 7.81 -23.51
CA GLN A 215 -7.72 6.51 -24.18
C GLN A 215 -6.99 5.51 -23.28
N SER A 216 -6.04 5.97 -22.46
CA SER A 216 -5.35 5.11 -21.49
C SER A 216 -6.30 4.62 -20.41
N LEU A 217 -7.20 5.49 -19.92
CA LEU A 217 -8.16 5.18 -18.88
C LEU A 217 -9.24 4.21 -19.37
N ILE A 218 -9.72 4.37 -20.61
CA ILE A 218 -10.66 3.41 -21.23
C ILE A 218 -10.02 2.02 -21.36
N LYS A 219 -8.74 1.96 -21.77
CA LYS A 219 -8.00 0.68 -21.85
C LYS A 219 -7.84 0.04 -20.48
N GLU A 220 -7.46 0.81 -19.47
CA GLU A 220 -7.36 0.35 -18.09
C GLU A 220 -8.72 -0.18 -17.58
N PHE A 221 -9.79 0.57 -17.83
CA PHE A 221 -11.14 0.19 -17.42
C PHE A 221 -11.61 -1.11 -18.09
N ARG A 222 -11.37 -1.28 -19.40
CA ARG A 222 -11.71 -2.53 -20.11
C ARG A 222 -10.90 -3.73 -19.59
N ALA A 223 -9.63 -3.54 -19.26
CA ALA A 223 -8.82 -4.58 -18.63
C ALA A 223 -9.41 -4.95 -17.25
N PHE A 224 -9.74 -3.95 -16.43
CA PHE A 224 -10.37 -4.15 -15.14
C PHE A 224 -11.72 -4.91 -15.22
N LEU A 225 -12.59 -4.56 -16.17
CA LEU A 225 -13.85 -5.28 -16.40
C LEU A 225 -13.62 -6.74 -16.79
N SER A 226 -12.60 -7.01 -17.61
CA SER A 226 -12.21 -8.38 -17.97
C SER A 226 -11.73 -9.17 -16.75
N ASP A 227 -10.92 -8.54 -15.89
CA ASP A 227 -10.38 -9.19 -14.68
C ASP A 227 -11.46 -9.46 -13.63
N CYS A 228 -12.44 -8.57 -13.51
CA CYS A 228 -13.53 -8.69 -12.53
C CYS A 228 -14.79 -9.38 -13.06
N LYS A 229 -14.78 -9.89 -14.30
CA LYS A 229 -15.99 -10.39 -14.98
C LYS A 229 -16.74 -11.47 -14.19
N ASP A 230 -16.03 -12.34 -13.47
CA ASP A 230 -16.66 -13.47 -12.76
C ASP A 230 -17.25 -13.05 -11.40
N VAL A 231 -16.84 -11.88 -10.90
CA VAL A 231 -17.21 -11.39 -9.57
C VAL A 231 -18.23 -10.25 -9.65
N LEU A 232 -18.25 -9.51 -10.76
CA LEU A 232 -19.24 -8.48 -11.03
C LEU A 232 -20.61 -9.09 -11.35
N ASP A 233 -21.63 -8.60 -10.64
CA ASP A 233 -23.03 -8.90 -10.94
C ASP A 233 -23.42 -8.29 -12.29
N GLU A 234 -24.01 -9.11 -13.14
CA GLU A 234 -24.28 -8.75 -14.52
C GLU A 234 -25.35 -7.66 -14.64
N ALA A 235 -26.51 -7.86 -14.00
CA ALA A 235 -27.62 -6.93 -14.09
C ALA A 235 -27.25 -5.54 -13.53
N THR A 236 -26.53 -5.52 -12.41
CA THR A 236 -26.08 -4.27 -11.78
C THR A 236 -25.05 -3.55 -12.64
N THR A 237 -24.05 -4.27 -13.15
CA THR A 237 -22.97 -3.67 -13.97
C THR A 237 -23.52 -3.12 -15.29
N MET A 238 -24.40 -3.87 -15.95
CA MET A 238 -25.05 -3.42 -17.19
C MET A 238 -25.85 -2.13 -16.96
N LYS A 239 -26.68 -2.09 -15.91
CA LYS A 239 -27.46 -0.89 -15.55
C LYS A 239 -26.57 0.31 -15.23
N LEU A 240 -25.44 0.10 -14.56
CA LEU A 240 -24.46 1.16 -14.30
C LEU A 240 -23.91 1.71 -15.62
N LEU A 241 -23.43 0.85 -16.53
CA LEU A 241 -22.91 1.26 -17.83
C LEU A 241 -23.95 2.01 -18.68
N GLU A 242 -25.20 1.55 -18.68
CA GLU A 242 -26.33 2.23 -19.34
C GLU A 242 -26.57 3.62 -18.75
N SER A 243 -26.63 3.74 -17.41
CA SER A 243 -26.91 5.01 -16.75
C SER A 243 -25.84 6.08 -16.99
N TYR A 244 -24.59 5.66 -17.19
CA TYR A 244 -23.46 6.55 -17.54
C TYR A 244 -23.33 6.77 -19.06
N GLY A 245 -24.21 6.17 -19.88
CA GLY A 245 -24.22 6.32 -21.34
C GLY A 245 -23.02 5.66 -22.04
N ARG A 246 -22.41 4.63 -21.44
CA ARG A 246 -21.22 3.94 -21.97
C ARG A 246 -21.58 2.71 -22.76
N VAL A 247 -22.13 2.96 -23.95
CA VAL A 247 -22.65 1.89 -24.81
C VAL A 247 -21.53 0.97 -25.33
N ASP A 248 -20.35 1.52 -25.67
CA ASP A 248 -19.22 0.72 -26.15
C ASP A 248 -18.71 -0.25 -25.07
N GLU A 249 -18.53 0.23 -23.84
CA GLU A 249 -18.11 -0.59 -22.71
C GLU A 249 -19.20 -1.57 -22.27
N LEU A 250 -20.49 -1.21 -22.43
CA LEU A 250 -21.62 -2.11 -22.21
C LEU A 250 -21.58 -3.30 -23.18
N VAL A 251 -21.41 -3.03 -24.48
CA VAL A 251 -21.30 -4.09 -25.49
C VAL A 251 -20.07 -4.96 -25.23
N PHE A 252 -18.95 -4.34 -24.83
CA PHE A 252 -17.75 -5.05 -24.42
C PHE A 252 -18.03 -5.99 -23.23
N PHE A 253 -18.67 -5.50 -22.16
CA PHE A 253 -18.99 -6.31 -21.00
C PHE A 253 -20.00 -7.43 -21.32
N ALA A 254 -21.03 -7.15 -22.12
CA ALA A 254 -21.98 -8.16 -22.60
C ALA A 254 -21.29 -9.26 -23.42
N SER A 255 -20.29 -8.90 -24.23
CA SER A 255 -19.49 -9.87 -24.98
C SER A 255 -18.64 -10.77 -24.07
N LEU A 256 -18.13 -10.25 -22.95
CA LEU A 256 -17.37 -11.02 -21.96
C LEU A 256 -18.24 -12.03 -21.19
N LYS A 257 -19.52 -11.71 -21.01
CA LYS A 257 -20.52 -12.57 -20.34
C LYS A 257 -21.24 -13.52 -21.31
N GLU A 258 -20.89 -13.50 -22.59
CA GLU A 258 -21.51 -14.32 -23.65
C GLU A 258 -23.01 -14.04 -23.85
N GLN A 259 -23.48 -12.83 -23.55
CA GLN A 259 -24.86 -12.41 -23.81
C GLN A 259 -25.03 -11.92 -25.25
N TYR A 260 -25.04 -12.86 -26.20
CA TYR A 260 -25.11 -12.56 -27.63
C TYR A 260 -26.38 -11.82 -28.06
N GLU A 261 -27.50 -11.93 -27.31
CA GLU A 261 -28.74 -11.23 -27.65
C GLU A 261 -28.63 -9.70 -27.54
N ILE A 262 -27.93 -9.19 -26.52
CA ILE A 262 -27.72 -7.75 -26.32
C ILE A 262 -26.74 -7.21 -27.36
N VAL A 263 -25.68 -7.98 -27.63
CA VAL A 263 -24.68 -7.66 -28.65
C VAL A 263 -25.36 -7.55 -30.02
N LEU A 264 -26.19 -8.52 -30.39
CA LEU A 264 -26.93 -8.53 -31.65
C LEU A 264 -27.93 -7.36 -31.74
N HIS A 265 -28.70 -7.09 -30.69
CA HIS A 265 -29.64 -5.97 -30.68
C HIS A 265 -28.92 -4.62 -30.84
N HIS A 266 -27.76 -4.43 -30.19
CA HIS A 266 -26.93 -3.25 -30.37
C HIS A 266 -26.42 -3.11 -31.81
N TYR A 267 -25.88 -4.17 -32.41
CA TYR A 267 -25.40 -4.15 -33.81
C TYR A 267 -26.52 -3.99 -34.84
N ILE A 268 -27.76 -4.34 -34.51
CA ILE A 268 -28.93 -4.16 -35.38
C ILE A 268 -29.51 -2.73 -35.25
N GLN A 269 -29.44 -2.12 -34.07
CA GLN A 269 -29.94 -0.76 -33.82
C GLN A 269 -28.94 0.35 -34.13
N ALA A 270 -27.63 0.08 -34.07
CA ALA A 270 -26.62 0.98 -34.59
C ALA A 270 -26.78 1.05 -36.13
N PRO A 271 -27.19 2.20 -36.71
CA PRO A 271 -27.37 2.27 -38.15
C PRO A 271 -26.02 1.95 -38.81
N LEU A 272 -26.06 0.97 -39.71
CA LEU A 272 -24.98 0.60 -40.63
C LEU A 272 -24.37 1.87 -41.26
N THR A 273 -23.33 2.41 -40.64
CA THR A 273 -22.38 3.35 -41.25
C THR A 273 -21.13 2.59 -41.70
N VAL A 274 -21.32 1.34 -42.12
CA VAL A 274 -20.46 0.78 -43.15
C VAL A 274 -20.91 1.39 -44.48
N PRO A 275 -20.10 2.21 -45.16
CA PRO A 275 -20.37 2.50 -46.55
C PRO A 275 -20.34 1.15 -47.27
N CYS A 276 -21.48 0.78 -47.86
CA CYS A 276 -21.56 -0.27 -48.87
C CYS A 276 -20.65 0.13 -50.04
N THR A 277 -19.35 -0.10 -49.93
CA THR A 277 -18.45 -0.15 -51.08
C THR A 277 -18.74 -1.44 -51.82
N THR A 278 -19.72 -1.34 -52.71
CA THR A 278 -19.66 -1.83 -54.08
C THR A 278 -19.07 -3.24 -54.25
N ILE A 279 -19.90 -4.26 -54.00
CA ILE A 279 -19.81 -5.50 -54.80
C ILE A 279 -20.79 -5.35 -55.97
N GLY A 280 -20.50 -4.37 -56.83
CA GLY A 280 -21.06 -4.26 -58.17
C GLY A 280 -20.16 -5.02 -59.13
N GLY A 281 -20.20 -6.35 -59.08
CA GLY A 281 -19.55 -7.24 -60.03
C GLY A 281 -20.58 -7.74 -61.05
N THR A 282 -20.51 -7.19 -62.25
CA THR A 282 -21.38 -7.35 -63.41
C THR A 282 -21.89 -8.76 -63.69
N TYR A 283 -23.22 -8.87 -63.83
CA TYR A 283 -23.90 -9.96 -64.54
C TYR A 283 -23.53 -9.87 -66.03
N ASN A 284 -22.90 -10.91 -66.59
CA ASN A 284 -22.60 -11.00 -68.02
C ASN A 284 -23.42 -12.14 -68.63
N PRO A 285 -24.49 -11.86 -69.40
CA PRO A 285 -25.34 -12.88 -69.97
C PRO A 285 -24.94 -13.19 -71.41
N GLU A 286 -23.71 -13.70 -71.66
CA GLU A 286 -23.33 -14.10 -73.01
C GLU A 286 -22.09 -15.01 -73.06
N VAL A 287 -22.19 -16.27 -72.61
CA VAL A 287 -21.45 -17.39 -73.23
C VAL A 287 -22.33 -18.65 -73.15
N GLY A 288 -22.86 -19.03 -74.30
CA GLY A 288 -23.56 -20.30 -74.46
C GLY A 288 -22.61 -21.50 -74.51
N ARG A 289 -23.16 -22.65 -74.11
CA ARG A 289 -22.79 -24.03 -74.47
C ARG A 289 -21.33 -24.46 -74.23
N THR A 290 -21.16 -25.45 -73.38
CA THR A 290 -21.01 -26.86 -73.80
C THR A 290 -21.14 -27.80 -72.60
N TRP A 291 -21.92 -28.86 -72.78
CA TRP A 291 -21.97 -30.06 -71.96
C TRP A 291 -20.62 -30.80 -72.00
N THR A 292 -20.22 -31.42 -70.89
CA THR A 292 -19.74 -32.82 -70.85
C THR A 292 -19.61 -33.29 -69.40
N GLU A 293 -20.21 -34.45 -69.14
CA GLU A 293 -20.04 -35.34 -67.99
C GLU A 293 -18.58 -35.77 -67.80
N VAL A 294 -18.13 -35.92 -66.55
CA VAL A 294 -17.56 -37.16 -65.94
C VAL A 294 -17.81 -37.09 -64.44
#